data_AF-A0A2N6U1I3-F1
#
_entry.id   AF-A0A2N6U1I3-F1
#
_cell.length_a   1.000
_cell.length_b   1.000
_cell.length_c   1.000
_cell.angle_alpha   90.00
_cell.angle_beta   90.00
_cell.angle_gamma   90.00
#
_symmetry.space_group_name_H-M   'P 1'
#
loop_
_entity.id
_entity.type
_entity.pdbx_description
1 polymer ?
#
loop_
_entity_poly.entity_id
_entity_poly.type
_entity_poly.pdbx_seq_one_letter_code
_entity_poly.pdbx_strand_id
1 'polypeptide(L)'
;MTSPRRRTLLTAGLTGTAAVVAVPSALASSSGRISPVVNQSPAPAGPLTPHQERERVLAAVRALLTYFRAENDPDMLIERYPRQEDDPEFSYVWPLGQGAAGITEARAAIEGPGPQIDTGDLDLAAAEAAMERAHEHYWYPEGGTTGLPGYTAATNSEQGAHGDFFYDDNDWIALLEIEKHLLSGGAMGDLDRVGELLELFRSGESTDPDLASPGGIFWTQGDWNEDRNTVTVFPSAKVALRWHQLTGQEQALGDALRWMAWGRDTLLAPNGLFWDNIKPDGNIDRTHWTYNQGVPLGTEVLAYEITGEKTHRQNALDLVEAIIAFYKPFEEGGPLDDQPIQFNAILMSNLLYAESVLGGRAQGKKIVDAYAERLWAHRRDPETNLVIKSRETDIGTHLLDQGGFTRALALAAMPRPLWQHLS
;
A
#
# COMPACT_ATOMS: atom_id res chain seq x y z
N MET A 1 18.55 0.77 -34.81
CA MET A 1 17.22 0.58 -35.44
C MET A 1 16.41 -0.32 -34.52
N THR A 2 15.32 0.25 -34.00
CA THR A 2 14.15 -0.38 -33.34
C THR A 2 14.39 -1.28 -32.11
N SER A 3 14.29 -0.66 -30.93
CA SER A 3 13.88 -1.28 -29.65
C SER A 3 12.34 -1.22 -29.52
N PRO A 4 11.64 -2.28 -29.06
CA PRO A 4 10.20 -2.24 -28.77
C PRO A 4 9.98 -1.93 -27.28
N ARG A 5 9.65 -0.69 -26.90
CA ARG A 5 8.28 -0.20 -26.58
C ARG A 5 7.45 -1.11 -25.66
N ARG A 6 7.54 -0.87 -24.35
CA ARG A 6 6.37 -0.94 -23.44
C ARG A 6 5.41 0.19 -23.81
N ARG A 7 4.47 -0.13 -24.70
CA ARG A 7 3.28 0.69 -25.01
C ARG A 7 2.10 -0.26 -25.10
N THR A 8 1.57 -0.70 -23.97
CA THR A 8 0.14 -1.06 -23.83
C THR A 8 -0.13 -1.44 -22.38
N LEU A 9 -0.85 -0.57 -21.67
CA LEU A 9 -1.91 -0.91 -20.72
C LEU A 9 -2.33 0.40 -20.06
N LEU A 10 -3.25 1.10 -20.72
CA LEU A 10 -4.20 2.09 -20.18
C LEU A 10 -4.86 2.72 -21.41
N THR A 11 -5.69 1.95 -22.12
CA THR A 11 -6.69 2.45 -23.08
C THR A 11 -7.53 1.29 -23.62
N ALA A 12 -8.64 0.99 -22.95
CA ALA A 12 -9.88 0.45 -23.53
C ALA A 12 -10.93 0.52 -22.42
N GLY A 13 -12.07 1.21 -22.54
CA GLY A 13 -12.88 1.41 -23.74
C GLY A 13 -14.16 0.60 -23.58
N LEU A 14 -15.12 1.17 -22.83
CA LEU A 14 -16.50 0.72 -22.67
C LEU A 14 -17.14 0.31 -24.02
N THR A 15 -17.64 -0.92 -24.12
CA THR A 15 -18.82 -1.23 -24.94
C THR A 15 -19.65 -2.33 -24.30
N GLY A 16 -20.88 -1.98 -23.92
CA GLY A 16 -21.86 -2.93 -23.43
C GLY A 16 -22.59 -3.65 -24.56
N THR A 17 -23.01 -4.88 -24.31
CA THR A 17 -24.20 -5.47 -24.94
C THR A 17 -24.84 -6.44 -23.97
N ALA A 18 -26.11 -6.19 -23.66
CA ALA A 18 -26.97 -7.06 -22.90
C ALA A 18 -27.46 -8.21 -23.78
N ALA A 19 -27.41 -9.44 -23.27
CA ALA A 19 -28.11 -10.58 -23.85
C ALA A 19 -28.90 -11.30 -22.75
N VAL A 20 -30.23 -11.16 -22.85
CA VAL A 20 -31.24 -11.85 -22.06
C VAL A 20 -31.28 -13.31 -22.52
N VAL A 21 -31.14 -14.26 -21.59
CA VAL A 21 -31.43 -15.68 -21.84
C VAL A 21 -32.56 -16.13 -20.92
N ALA A 22 -33.62 -16.62 -21.55
CA ALA A 22 -34.86 -17.06 -20.95
C ALA A 22 -34.71 -18.41 -20.23
N VAL A 23 -35.40 -18.53 -19.11
CA VAL A 23 -35.57 -19.76 -18.32
C VAL A 23 -36.75 -20.57 -18.88
N PRO A 24 -36.61 -21.89 -19.12
CA PRO A 24 -37.75 -22.78 -19.21
C PRO A 24 -38.03 -23.49 -17.87
N SER A 25 -39.31 -23.57 -17.58
CA SER A 25 -39.92 -24.07 -16.34
C SER A 25 -39.92 -25.59 -16.23
N ALA A 26 -39.90 -26.00 -14.96
CA ALA A 26 -40.16 -27.30 -14.33
C ALA A 26 -40.90 -28.41 -15.10
N LEU A 27 -40.43 -29.65 -14.85
CA LEU A 27 -41.27 -30.85 -14.80
C LEU A 27 -40.98 -31.61 -13.50
N ALA A 28 -42.06 -31.98 -12.81
CA ALA A 28 -42.06 -32.63 -11.50
C ALA A 28 -42.24 -34.16 -11.62
N SER A 29 -41.43 -34.90 -10.85
CA SER A 29 -41.68 -36.26 -10.33
C SER A 29 -40.51 -36.60 -9.39
N SER A 30 -40.58 -37.32 -8.28
CA SER A 30 -41.63 -38.05 -7.58
C SER A 30 -41.22 -38.13 -6.10
N SER A 31 -42.20 -38.21 -5.22
CA SER A 31 -42.09 -38.22 -3.76
C SER A 31 -41.30 -39.41 -3.19
N GLY A 32 -40.16 -39.11 -2.58
CA GLY A 32 -39.49 -39.96 -1.59
C GLY A 32 -39.37 -39.18 -0.28
N ARG A 33 -39.92 -39.72 0.82
CA ARG A 33 -39.78 -39.13 2.16
C ARG A 33 -38.30 -39.19 2.57
N ILE A 34 -37.63 -38.05 2.50
CA ILE A 34 -36.35 -37.80 3.16
C ILE A 34 -36.67 -36.85 4.31
N SER A 35 -36.40 -37.27 5.54
CA SER A 35 -36.46 -36.42 6.72
C SER A 35 -35.63 -35.16 6.45
N PRO A 36 -36.12 -33.94 6.74
CA PRO A 36 -35.33 -32.75 6.53
C PRO A 36 -34.13 -32.83 7.49
N VAL A 37 -32.95 -33.09 6.92
CA VAL A 37 -31.71 -32.65 7.53
C VAL A 37 -31.84 -31.14 7.51
N VAL A 38 -32.16 -30.57 8.67
CA VAL A 38 -31.99 -29.14 8.90
C VAL A 38 -30.49 -28.92 8.73
N ASN A 39 -30.09 -28.55 7.52
CA ASN A 39 -28.85 -27.80 7.31
C ASN A 39 -29.04 -26.55 8.13
N GLN A 40 -28.58 -26.60 9.39
CA GLN A 40 -28.31 -25.39 10.13
C GLN A 40 -27.26 -24.70 9.29
N SER A 41 -27.67 -23.67 8.54
CA SER A 41 -26.74 -22.65 8.09
C SER A 41 -25.87 -22.32 9.30
N PRO A 42 -24.53 -22.37 9.20
CA PRO A 42 -23.69 -21.97 10.33
C PRO A 42 -24.19 -20.60 10.77
N ALA A 43 -24.44 -20.47 12.08
CA ALA A 43 -24.79 -19.18 12.67
C ALA A 43 -23.79 -18.13 12.15
N PRO A 44 -24.22 -16.88 11.88
CA PRO A 44 -23.28 -15.85 11.46
C PRO A 44 -22.11 -15.85 12.43
N ALA A 45 -20.91 -16.09 11.90
CA ALA A 45 -19.71 -16.19 12.72
C ALA A 45 -19.63 -14.90 13.54
N GLY A 46 -19.53 -15.03 14.87
CA GLY A 46 -19.30 -13.89 15.73
C GLY A 46 -18.00 -13.17 15.35
N PRO A 47 -17.75 -11.98 15.91
CA PRO A 47 -16.48 -11.28 15.67
C PRO A 47 -15.31 -12.21 16.00
N LEU A 48 -14.26 -12.16 15.19
CA LEU A 48 -13.08 -13.00 15.37
C LEU A 48 -12.44 -12.72 16.72
N THR A 49 -11.92 -13.78 17.33
CA THR A 49 -11.02 -13.63 18.47
C THR A 49 -9.66 -13.12 17.98
N PRO A 50 -8.87 -12.41 18.81
CA PRO A 50 -7.52 -12.00 18.45
C PRO A 50 -6.61 -13.17 18.02
N HIS A 51 -6.83 -14.37 18.58
CA HIS A 51 -6.11 -15.56 18.14
C HIS A 51 -6.48 -15.95 16.70
N GLN A 52 -7.76 -15.88 16.32
CA GLN A 52 -8.19 -16.19 14.94
C GLN A 52 -7.69 -15.15 13.94
N GLU A 53 -7.63 -13.87 14.33
CA GLU A 53 -7.03 -12.82 13.48
C GLU A 53 -5.54 -13.13 13.23
N ARG A 54 -4.78 -13.47 14.29
CA ARG A 54 -3.37 -13.86 14.19
C ARG A 54 -3.15 -15.12 13.34
N GLU A 55 -4.02 -16.14 13.42
CA GLU A 55 -3.96 -17.31 12.51
C GLU A 55 -4.08 -16.90 11.03
N ARG A 56 -4.97 -15.94 10.71
CA ARG A 56 -5.13 -15.45 9.34
C ARG A 56 -3.88 -14.73 8.84
N VAL A 57 -3.22 -13.96 9.71
CA VAL A 57 -1.94 -13.31 9.41
C VAL A 57 -0.86 -14.34 9.08
N LEU A 58 -0.70 -15.37 9.93
CA LEU A 58 0.28 -16.43 9.70
C LEU A 58 0.00 -17.18 8.39
N ALA A 59 -1.26 -17.46 8.07
CA ALA A 59 -1.65 -18.11 6.82
C ALA A 59 -1.26 -17.27 5.58
N ALA A 60 -1.45 -15.95 5.63
CA ALA A 60 -1.12 -15.05 4.54
C ALA A 60 0.40 -14.93 4.32
N VAL A 61 1.18 -14.77 5.39
CA VAL A 61 2.65 -14.72 5.30
C VAL A 61 3.22 -16.04 4.80
N ARG A 62 2.69 -17.18 5.25
CA ARG A 62 3.10 -18.50 4.74
C ARG A 62 2.85 -18.62 3.25
N ALA A 63 1.69 -18.20 2.76
CA ALA A 63 1.39 -18.22 1.34
C ALA A 63 2.36 -17.33 0.55
N LEU A 64 2.60 -16.10 1.02
CA LEU A 64 3.56 -15.19 0.41
C LEU A 64 4.94 -15.85 0.28
N LEU A 65 5.50 -16.35 1.38
CA LEU A 65 6.85 -16.94 1.37
C LEU A 65 6.94 -18.29 0.65
N THR A 66 5.84 -19.06 0.60
CA THR A 66 5.81 -20.36 -0.09
C THR A 66 5.78 -20.20 -1.60
N TYR A 67 4.97 -19.26 -2.10
CA TYR A 67 4.68 -19.14 -3.53
C TYR A 67 5.48 -18.06 -4.23
N PHE A 68 5.98 -17.05 -3.51
CA PHE A 68 6.68 -15.92 -4.12
C PHE A 68 8.20 -15.92 -3.90
N ARG A 69 8.77 -16.75 -3.02
CA ARG A 69 10.25 -16.83 -2.92
C ARG A 69 10.85 -17.29 -4.24
N ALA A 70 11.89 -16.59 -4.69
CA ALA A 70 12.61 -16.95 -5.91
C ALA A 70 13.42 -18.23 -5.70
N GLU A 71 13.51 -19.08 -6.73
CA GLU A 71 14.19 -20.37 -6.64
C GLU A 71 15.72 -20.23 -6.61
N ASN A 72 16.25 -19.18 -7.23
CA ASN A 72 17.67 -18.87 -7.41
C ASN A 72 18.25 -17.96 -6.31
N ASP A 73 17.41 -17.26 -5.56
CA ASP A 73 17.81 -16.43 -4.43
C ASP A 73 16.73 -16.48 -3.33
N PRO A 74 17.03 -17.06 -2.14
CA PRO A 74 16.04 -17.26 -1.09
C PRO A 74 15.56 -15.97 -0.41
N ASP A 75 16.27 -14.84 -0.60
CA ASP A 75 15.88 -13.54 -0.06
C ASP A 75 14.94 -12.80 -1.01
N MET A 76 15.05 -13.06 -2.32
CA MET A 76 14.27 -12.36 -3.35
C MET A 76 12.88 -12.97 -3.56
N LEU A 77 11.96 -12.15 -4.06
CA LEU A 77 10.62 -12.56 -4.46
C LEU A 77 10.44 -12.46 -5.98
N ILE A 78 9.55 -13.27 -6.54
CA ILE A 78 9.11 -13.20 -7.95
C ILE A 78 7.90 -12.26 -8.11
N GLU A 79 7.71 -11.71 -9.32
CA GLU A 79 6.65 -10.73 -9.60
C GLU A 79 5.22 -11.29 -9.46
N ARG A 80 5.02 -12.53 -9.95
CA ARG A 80 3.73 -13.22 -9.92
C ARG A 80 3.91 -14.73 -9.79
N TYR A 81 2.90 -15.39 -9.22
CA TYR A 81 2.83 -16.84 -9.13
C TYR A 81 1.61 -17.40 -9.90
N PRO A 82 1.77 -18.43 -10.75
CA PRO A 82 3.05 -19.00 -11.17
C PRO A 82 3.82 -18.01 -12.06
N ARG A 83 5.15 -18.08 -12.01
CA ARG A 83 6.04 -17.26 -12.86
C ARG A 83 5.76 -17.52 -14.34
N GLN A 84 5.75 -16.47 -15.15
CA GLN A 84 5.61 -16.50 -16.61
C GLN A 84 6.96 -16.27 -17.31
N GLU A 85 7.03 -16.57 -18.61
CA GLU A 85 8.27 -16.47 -19.40
C GLU A 85 8.79 -15.04 -19.53
N ASP A 86 7.88 -14.06 -19.60
CA ASP A 86 8.17 -12.62 -19.73
C ASP A 86 8.41 -11.91 -18.40
N ASP A 87 8.33 -12.63 -17.28
CA ASP A 87 8.59 -12.05 -15.96
C ASP A 87 10.08 -11.71 -15.77
N PRO A 88 10.37 -10.61 -15.06
CA PRO A 88 11.72 -10.39 -14.59
C PRO A 88 12.18 -11.57 -13.71
N GLU A 89 13.49 -11.67 -13.51
CA GLU A 89 14.07 -12.74 -12.68
C GLU A 89 13.60 -12.60 -11.23
N PHE A 90 13.53 -11.35 -10.75
CA PHE A 90 12.99 -10.96 -9.45
C PHE A 90 11.92 -9.90 -9.66
N SER A 91 11.03 -9.71 -8.68
CA SER A 91 10.00 -8.68 -8.73
C SER A 91 10.58 -7.28 -8.95
N TYR A 92 9.75 -6.32 -9.35
CA TYR A 92 10.11 -4.91 -9.21
C TYR A 92 10.14 -4.52 -7.73
N VAL A 93 10.80 -3.40 -7.41
CA VAL A 93 10.98 -2.94 -6.02
C VAL A 93 9.64 -2.59 -5.36
N TRP A 94 8.67 -2.06 -6.09
CA TRP A 94 7.35 -1.73 -5.53
C TRP A 94 6.58 -2.97 -5.03
N PRO A 95 6.38 -4.03 -5.86
CA PRO A 95 5.85 -5.30 -5.39
C PRO A 95 6.62 -5.91 -4.21
N LEU A 96 7.96 -5.91 -4.27
CA LEU A 96 8.80 -6.39 -3.17
C LEU A 96 8.52 -5.62 -1.89
N GLY A 97 8.48 -4.28 -1.96
CA GLY A 97 8.23 -3.39 -0.84
C GLY A 97 6.88 -3.61 -0.18
N GLN A 98 5.83 -3.94 -0.95
CA GLN A 98 4.52 -4.31 -0.37
C GLN A 98 4.56 -5.66 0.34
N GLY A 99 5.33 -6.63 -0.19
CA GLY A 99 5.60 -7.90 0.50
C GLY A 99 6.38 -7.70 1.80
N ALA A 100 7.42 -6.86 1.76
CA ALA A 100 8.25 -6.50 2.91
C ALA A 100 7.42 -5.81 4.01
N ALA A 101 6.62 -4.81 3.65
CA ALA A 101 5.70 -4.16 4.59
C ALA A 101 4.70 -5.15 5.20
N GLY A 102 4.18 -6.10 4.41
CA GLY A 102 3.32 -7.17 4.92
C GLY A 102 3.99 -8.06 5.96
N ILE A 103 5.29 -8.37 5.79
CA ILE A 103 6.07 -9.16 6.74
C ILE A 103 6.35 -8.36 8.02
N THR A 104 6.76 -7.10 7.91
CA THR A 104 6.99 -6.19 9.04
C THR A 104 5.72 -6.01 9.88
N GLU A 105 4.60 -5.66 9.24
CA GLU A 105 3.32 -5.47 9.92
C GLU A 105 2.82 -6.79 10.56
N ALA A 106 3.02 -7.93 9.87
CA ALA A 106 2.66 -9.24 10.41
C ALA A 106 3.49 -9.58 11.66
N ARG A 107 4.80 -9.34 11.64
CA ARG A 107 5.67 -9.54 12.79
C ARG A 107 5.20 -8.70 13.98
N ALA A 108 4.92 -7.42 13.77
CA ALA A 108 4.40 -6.54 14.82
C ALA A 108 3.03 -7.01 15.36
N ALA A 109 2.14 -7.49 14.50
CA ALA A 109 0.83 -8.01 14.91
C ALA A 109 0.94 -9.30 15.75
N ILE A 110 1.90 -10.17 15.45
CA ILE A 110 2.12 -11.46 16.11
C ILE A 110 2.94 -11.33 17.40
N GLU A 111 4.08 -10.66 17.33
CA GLU A 111 5.04 -10.51 18.45
C GLU A 111 4.64 -9.37 19.41
N GLY A 112 3.81 -8.43 18.95
CA GLY A 112 3.27 -7.35 19.77
C GLY A 112 2.26 -7.82 20.83
N PRO A 113 1.77 -6.89 21.68
CA PRO A 113 0.87 -7.21 22.80
C PRO A 113 -0.38 -7.99 22.36
N GLY A 114 -0.58 -9.19 22.89
CA GLY A 114 -1.73 -10.03 22.57
C GLY A 114 -1.53 -11.51 22.96
N PRO A 115 -2.45 -12.41 22.56
CA PRO A 115 -2.33 -13.83 22.86
C PRO A 115 -1.15 -14.45 22.10
N GLN A 116 -0.27 -15.15 22.82
CA GLN A 116 0.79 -15.92 22.20
C GLN A 116 0.20 -16.98 21.26
N ILE A 117 0.84 -17.18 20.12
CA ILE A 117 0.41 -18.09 19.07
C ILE A 117 1.62 -18.85 18.55
N ASP A 118 1.41 -20.10 18.18
CA ASP A 118 2.49 -20.94 17.64
C ASP A 118 2.75 -20.57 16.18
N THR A 119 3.96 -20.09 15.90
CA THR A 119 4.38 -19.78 14.53
C THR A 119 4.93 -21.00 13.80
N GLY A 120 5.01 -22.17 14.44
CA GLY A 120 5.57 -23.39 13.85
C GLY A 120 7.00 -23.17 13.35
N ASP A 121 7.22 -23.46 12.06
CA ASP A 121 8.49 -23.24 11.35
C ASP A 121 8.64 -21.85 10.73
N LEU A 122 7.63 -20.97 10.87
CA LEU A 122 7.71 -19.61 10.34
C LEU A 122 8.52 -18.72 11.28
N ASP A 123 9.70 -18.31 10.81
CA ASP A 123 10.56 -17.31 11.45
C ASP A 123 10.33 -15.94 10.81
N LEU A 124 9.51 -15.12 11.46
CA LEU A 124 9.16 -13.77 10.98
C LEU A 124 10.34 -12.80 11.05
N ALA A 125 11.23 -12.96 12.03
CA ALA A 125 12.44 -12.13 12.14
C ALA A 125 13.42 -12.45 11.01
N ALA A 126 13.61 -13.73 10.68
CA ALA A 126 14.44 -14.13 9.54
C ALA A 126 13.82 -13.69 8.20
N ALA A 127 12.48 -13.74 8.07
CA ALA A 127 11.78 -13.27 6.89
C ALA A 127 11.95 -11.75 6.69
N GLU A 128 11.82 -10.96 7.75
CA GLU A 128 12.04 -9.50 7.70
C GLU A 128 13.50 -9.17 7.34
N ALA A 129 14.47 -9.84 7.98
CA ALA A 129 15.88 -9.67 7.64
C ALA A 129 16.22 -10.07 6.20
N ALA A 130 15.49 -11.03 5.61
CA ALA A 130 15.63 -11.39 4.20
C ALA A 130 15.15 -10.25 3.29
N MET A 131 14.04 -9.59 3.62
CA MET A 131 13.55 -8.44 2.86
C MET A 131 14.51 -7.23 2.94
N GLU A 132 15.17 -7.02 4.08
CA GLU A 132 16.22 -6.01 4.20
C GLU A 132 17.39 -6.28 3.26
N ARG A 133 17.85 -7.54 3.19
CA ARG A 133 18.88 -7.93 2.22
C ARG A 133 18.39 -7.78 0.79
N ALA A 134 17.14 -8.15 0.50
CA ALA A 134 16.55 -8.04 -0.84
C ALA A 134 16.47 -6.58 -1.33
N HIS A 135 16.10 -5.61 -0.49
CA HIS A 135 16.08 -4.20 -0.88
C HIS A 135 17.47 -3.69 -1.29
N GLU A 136 18.56 -4.18 -0.69
CA GLU A 136 19.91 -3.76 -1.07
C GLU A 136 20.30 -4.18 -2.49
N HIS A 137 19.58 -5.12 -3.13
CA HIS A 137 19.76 -5.42 -4.55
C HIS A 137 19.26 -4.31 -5.48
N TYR A 138 18.44 -3.38 -4.98
CA TYR A 138 17.89 -2.25 -5.75
C TYR A 138 18.63 -0.95 -5.44
N TRP A 139 19.44 -0.92 -4.37
CA TRP A 139 20.19 0.27 -4.00
C TRP A 139 21.26 0.60 -5.03
N TYR A 140 21.22 1.83 -5.54
CA TYR A 140 22.14 2.31 -6.54
C TYR A 140 22.90 3.55 -6.02
N PRO A 141 24.12 3.37 -5.50
CA PRO A 141 24.86 4.42 -4.81
C PRO A 141 25.39 5.51 -5.77
N GLU A 142 25.56 5.20 -7.05
CA GLU A 142 25.98 6.19 -8.06
C GLU A 142 24.87 7.22 -8.36
N GLY A 143 23.62 6.90 -8.03
CA GLY A 143 22.47 7.77 -8.21
C GLY A 143 21.97 7.90 -9.65
N GLY A 144 20.74 8.38 -9.79
CA GLY A 144 20.10 8.63 -11.08
C GLY A 144 20.52 9.96 -11.73
N THR A 145 19.58 10.66 -12.35
CA THR A 145 19.84 11.95 -13.05
C THR A 145 20.23 13.08 -12.10
N THR A 146 19.96 12.94 -10.81
CA THR A 146 20.32 13.91 -9.77
C THR A 146 21.68 13.64 -9.11
N GLY A 147 22.30 12.47 -9.40
CA GLY A 147 23.55 12.04 -8.76
C GLY A 147 23.43 11.72 -7.27
N LEU A 148 22.22 11.66 -6.73
CA LEU A 148 21.92 11.24 -5.37
C LEU A 148 21.54 9.75 -5.34
N PRO A 149 21.99 9.00 -4.33
CA PRO A 149 21.73 7.57 -4.26
C PRO A 149 20.23 7.29 -3.99
N GLY A 150 19.78 6.11 -4.38
CA GLY A 150 18.39 5.69 -4.19
C GLY A 150 18.17 4.26 -4.67
N TYR A 151 16.97 3.75 -4.43
CA TYR A 151 16.51 2.47 -4.93
C TYR A 151 15.97 2.61 -6.35
N THR A 152 16.41 1.72 -7.23
CA THR A 152 15.96 1.60 -8.62
C THR A 152 14.73 0.69 -8.70
N ALA A 153 13.95 0.81 -9.77
CA ALA A 153 12.77 -0.04 -9.95
C ALA A 153 13.12 -1.55 -10.03
N ALA A 154 14.30 -1.92 -10.53
CA ALA A 154 14.71 -3.29 -10.83
C ALA A 154 16.16 -3.56 -10.43
N THR A 155 16.54 -4.82 -10.19
CA THR A 155 17.86 -5.17 -9.64
C THR A 155 19.02 -5.10 -10.64
N ASN A 156 18.75 -5.03 -11.94
CA ASN A 156 19.79 -4.89 -12.96
C ASN A 156 19.32 -4.11 -14.19
N SER A 157 20.29 -3.64 -14.98
CA SER A 157 20.07 -2.83 -16.19
C SER A 157 19.65 -3.60 -17.44
N GLU A 158 19.60 -4.93 -17.36
CA GLU A 158 19.03 -5.74 -18.45
C GLU A 158 17.51 -5.85 -18.29
N GLN A 159 16.98 -5.67 -17.08
CA GLN A 159 15.55 -5.57 -16.78
C GLN A 159 14.93 -4.18 -17.10
N GLY A 160 15.73 -3.22 -17.60
CA GLY A 160 15.33 -1.84 -17.93
C GLY A 160 16.51 -0.87 -17.83
N ALA A 161 16.36 0.43 -18.13
CA ALA A 161 17.45 1.43 -18.11
C ALA A 161 18.05 1.66 -16.70
N HIS A 162 18.81 0.69 -16.17
CA HIS A 162 19.20 0.56 -14.76
C HIS A 162 18.03 0.49 -13.76
N GLY A 163 16.80 0.23 -14.25
CA GLY A 163 15.58 0.52 -13.49
C GLY A 163 15.37 2.04 -13.40
N ASP A 164 14.24 2.54 -13.87
CA ASP A 164 13.91 3.96 -13.69
C ASP A 164 13.91 4.28 -12.18
N PHE A 165 14.38 5.49 -11.83
CA PHE A 165 14.26 6.00 -10.47
C PHE A 165 12.87 6.61 -10.30
N PHE A 166 12.11 6.05 -9.37
CA PHE A 166 10.81 6.55 -8.97
C PHE A 166 10.91 7.12 -7.56
N TYR A 167 10.47 8.37 -7.38
CA TYR A 167 10.53 9.01 -6.08
C TYR A 167 9.59 8.31 -5.08
N ASP A 168 8.44 7.84 -5.55
CA ASP A 168 7.47 7.11 -4.72
C ASP A 168 7.95 5.72 -4.31
N ASP A 169 8.63 4.97 -5.18
CA ASP A 169 9.27 3.70 -4.77
C ASP A 169 10.21 3.91 -3.58
N ASN A 170 10.97 5.01 -3.62
CA ASN A 170 11.88 5.40 -2.55
C ASN A 170 11.14 5.93 -1.32
N ASP A 171 10.03 6.66 -1.49
CA ASP A 171 9.17 7.10 -0.38
C ASP A 171 8.63 5.89 0.41
N TRP A 172 8.16 4.86 -0.28
CA TRP A 172 7.62 3.66 0.37
C TRP A 172 8.67 2.92 1.20
N ILE A 173 9.90 2.82 0.69
CA ILE A 173 11.01 2.19 1.41
C ILE A 173 11.40 3.05 2.62
N ALA A 174 11.55 4.37 2.44
CA ALA A 174 11.84 5.27 3.56
C ALA A 174 10.79 5.20 4.67
N LEU A 175 9.51 5.17 4.30
CA LEU A 175 8.41 5.01 5.25
C LEU A 175 8.43 3.66 5.98
N LEU A 176 8.81 2.58 5.29
CA LEU A 176 8.98 1.26 5.90
C LEU A 176 10.18 1.22 6.86
N GLU A 177 11.32 1.82 6.51
CA GLU A 177 12.47 1.92 7.41
C GLU A 177 12.13 2.69 8.69
N ILE A 178 11.39 3.80 8.56
CA ILE A 178 10.88 4.56 9.72
C ILE A 178 9.89 3.74 10.54
N GLU A 179 8.96 3.04 9.90
CA GLU A 179 7.98 2.19 10.60
C GLU A 179 8.68 1.08 11.40
N LYS A 180 9.65 0.37 10.80
CA LYS A 180 10.50 -0.62 11.49
C LYS A 180 11.22 0.00 12.68
N HIS A 181 11.79 1.19 12.52
CA HIS A 181 12.45 1.91 13.60
C HIS A 181 11.50 2.20 14.76
N LEU A 182 10.31 2.71 14.48
CA LEU A 182 9.31 3.04 15.49
C LEU A 182 8.74 1.79 16.19
N LEU A 183 8.40 0.74 15.43
CA LEU A 183 7.81 -0.50 15.96
C LEU A 183 8.80 -1.28 16.84
N SER A 184 10.10 -1.25 16.50
CA SER A 184 11.15 -1.96 17.22
C SER A 184 11.76 -1.17 18.39
N GLY A 185 11.31 0.07 18.63
CA GLY A 185 11.93 0.96 19.61
C GLY A 185 13.37 1.34 19.26
N GLY A 186 13.67 1.41 17.97
CA GLY A 186 14.96 1.82 17.42
C GLY A 186 15.98 0.69 17.21
N ALA A 187 15.58 -0.57 17.38
CA ALA A 187 16.46 -1.72 17.16
C ALA A 187 16.60 -2.11 15.67
N MET A 188 15.68 -1.66 14.83
CA MET A 188 15.64 -1.90 13.39
C MET A 188 15.39 -0.60 12.63
N GLY A 189 15.38 -0.67 11.31
CA GLY A 189 15.21 0.49 10.44
C GLY A 189 16.53 1.22 10.19
N ASP A 190 16.78 1.57 8.93
CA ASP A 190 17.97 2.31 8.51
C ASP A 190 17.67 3.81 8.39
N LEU A 191 17.91 4.55 9.48
CA LEU A 191 17.72 6.01 9.47
C LEU A 191 18.80 6.75 8.67
N ASP A 192 20.00 6.18 8.48
CA ASP A 192 21.01 6.82 7.64
C ASP A 192 20.53 6.80 6.18
N ARG A 193 19.97 5.67 5.73
CA ARG A 193 19.32 5.52 4.43
C ARG A 193 18.13 6.47 4.26
N VAL A 194 17.29 6.62 5.27
CA VAL A 194 16.17 7.58 5.25
C VAL A 194 16.67 9.02 5.07
N GLY A 195 17.78 9.39 5.70
CA GLY A 195 18.40 10.70 5.53
C GLY A 195 18.88 10.95 4.09
N GLU A 196 19.51 9.96 3.46
CA GLU A 196 19.92 10.02 2.05
C GLU A 196 18.72 10.17 1.11
N LEU A 197 17.65 9.39 1.36
CA LEU A 197 16.41 9.47 0.58
C LEU A 197 15.69 10.81 0.75
N LEU A 198 15.76 11.45 1.92
CA LEU A 198 15.20 12.79 2.10
C LEU A 198 15.89 13.83 1.19
N GLU A 199 17.21 13.74 0.99
CA GLU A 199 17.90 14.57 0.01
C GLU A 199 17.46 14.24 -1.43
N LEU A 200 17.24 12.95 -1.73
CA LEU A 200 16.67 12.53 -3.01
C LEU A 200 15.30 13.19 -3.24
N PHE A 201 14.40 13.19 -2.26
CA PHE A 201 13.07 13.82 -2.40
C PHE A 201 13.16 15.33 -2.61
N ARG A 202 14.06 16.02 -1.89
CA ARG A 202 14.35 17.44 -2.12
C ARG A 202 14.82 17.72 -3.54
N SER A 203 15.60 16.83 -4.13
CA SER A 203 16.04 16.96 -5.52
C SER A 203 14.92 16.76 -6.54
N GLY A 204 13.83 16.08 -6.16
CA GLY A 204 12.64 15.89 -7.00
C GLY A 204 11.65 17.04 -6.96
N GLU A 205 11.79 18.00 -6.04
CA GLU A 205 10.96 19.19 -5.99
C GLU A 205 11.23 20.09 -7.21
N SER A 206 10.19 20.34 -8.01
CA SER A 206 10.29 21.24 -9.14
C SER A 206 10.54 22.68 -8.70
N THR A 207 11.53 23.32 -9.32
CA THR A 207 11.87 24.73 -9.10
C THR A 207 11.49 25.62 -10.27
N ASP A 208 10.80 25.09 -11.28
CA ASP A 208 10.39 25.81 -12.48
C ASP A 208 9.20 26.75 -12.17
N PRO A 209 9.39 28.08 -12.24
CA PRO A 209 8.33 29.05 -11.96
C PRO A 209 7.31 29.18 -13.10
N ASP A 210 7.60 28.64 -14.29
CA ASP A 210 6.75 28.77 -15.47
C ASP A 210 5.69 27.65 -15.58
N LEU A 211 5.73 26.66 -14.67
CA LEU A 211 4.72 25.60 -14.59
C LEU A 211 3.35 26.17 -14.20
N ALA A 212 2.28 25.52 -14.67
CA ALA A 212 0.91 25.92 -14.36
C ALA A 212 0.60 25.96 -12.85
N SER A 213 1.32 25.16 -12.05
CA SER A 213 1.37 25.25 -10.59
C SER A 213 2.82 25.06 -10.14
N PRO A 214 3.60 26.12 -9.84
CA PRO A 214 5.01 25.97 -9.46
C PRO A 214 5.20 25.13 -8.19
N GLY A 215 6.23 24.29 -8.15
CA GLY A 215 6.48 23.32 -7.07
C GLY A 215 5.97 21.91 -7.38
N GLY A 216 5.85 21.09 -6.33
CA GLY A 216 5.50 19.67 -6.40
C GLY A 216 6.71 18.79 -6.67
N ILE A 217 6.60 17.51 -6.35
CA ILE A 217 7.68 16.52 -6.52
C ILE A 217 7.35 15.65 -7.73
N PHE A 218 8.30 15.51 -8.65
CA PHE A 218 8.14 14.66 -9.83
C PHE A 218 7.90 13.20 -9.44
N TRP A 219 7.20 12.46 -10.31
CA TRP A 219 7.01 11.02 -10.09
C TRP A 219 8.28 10.20 -10.31
N THR A 220 9.01 10.51 -11.40
CA THR A 220 10.18 9.76 -11.83
C THR A 220 11.28 10.70 -12.30
N GLN A 221 12.51 10.19 -12.35
CA GLN A 221 13.63 10.83 -13.01
C GLN A 221 13.70 10.53 -14.52
N GLY A 222 12.79 9.70 -15.04
CA GLY A 222 12.68 9.41 -16.45
C GLY A 222 12.23 10.62 -17.27
N ASP A 223 12.92 10.91 -18.38
CA ASP A 223 12.64 12.04 -19.27
C ASP A 223 11.29 11.95 -20.01
N TRP A 224 10.57 10.85 -19.83
CA TRP A 224 9.30 10.54 -20.46
C TRP A 224 8.09 10.94 -19.60
N ASN A 225 8.30 11.35 -18.34
CA ASN A 225 7.23 11.81 -17.45
C ASN A 225 7.73 12.93 -16.54
N GLU A 226 7.04 14.08 -16.60
CA GLU A 226 7.30 15.26 -15.78
C GLU A 226 6.07 15.60 -14.91
N ASP A 227 5.24 14.60 -14.65
CA ASP A 227 4.06 14.74 -13.82
C ASP A 227 4.48 14.85 -12.35
N ARG A 228 3.69 15.60 -11.59
CA ARG A 228 3.86 15.78 -10.15
C ARG A 228 2.62 15.26 -9.45
N ASN A 229 2.82 14.36 -8.49
CA ASN A 229 1.76 13.45 -8.07
C ASN A 229 1.47 13.55 -6.57
N THR A 230 0.25 13.20 -6.19
CA THR A 230 -0.12 13.01 -4.77
C THR A 230 0.72 11.89 -4.14
N VAL A 231 0.99 10.82 -4.91
CA VAL A 231 1.78 9.64 -4.51
C VAL A 231 3.25 9.96 -4.21
N THR A 232 3.81 11.07 -4.66
CA THR A 232 5.18 11.47 -4.28
C THR A 232 5.16 12.56 -3.22
N VAL A 233 4.36 13.61 -3.43
CA VAL A 233 4.37 14.79 -2.56
C VAL A 233 4.00 14.47 -1.12
N PHE A 234 2.96 13.66 -0.87
CA PHE A 234 2.52 13.38 0.49
C PHE A 234 3.36 12.34 1.22
N PRO A 235 3.81 11.23 0.58
CA PRO A 235 4.79 10.34 1.17
C PRO A 235 6.12 11.03 1.50
N SER A 236 6.69 11.83 0.59
CA SER A 236 7.92 12.59 0.88
C SER A 236 7.73 13.56 2.05
N ALA A 237 6.59 14.25 2.11
CA ALA A 237 6.25 15.12 3.25
C ALA A 237 6.12 14.32 4.55
N LYS A 238 5.53 13.12 4.51
CA LYS A 238 5.41 12.26 5.69
C LYS A 238 6.78 11.77 6.18
N VAL A 239 7.67 11.39 5.26
CA VAL A 239 9.07 11.06 5.59
C VAL A 239 9.75 12.25 6.25
N ALA A 240 9.63 13.45 5.68
CA ALA A 240 10.24 14.66 6.24
C ALA A 240 9.71 15.03 7.63
N LEU A 241 8.39 14.87 7.89
CA LEU A 241 7.82 15.05 9.22
C LEU A 241 8.33 14.03 10.23
N ARG A 242 8.39 12.75 9.85
CA ARG A 242 8.93 11.69 10.71
C ARG A 242 10.42 11.91 10.98
N TRP A 243 11.18 12.32 9.97
CA TRP A 243 12.58 12.70 10.11
C TRP A 243 12.75 13.84 11.11
N HIS A 244 11.95 14.90 11.00
CA HIS A 244 11.93 15.98 11.99
C HIS A 244 11.58 15.46 13.39
N GLN A 245 10.55 14.63 13.53
CA GLN A 245 10.14 14.05 14.82
C GLN A 245 11.27 13.24 15.48
N LEU A 246 12.06 12.52 14.69
CA LEU A 246 13.15 11.67 15.17
C LEU A 246 14.45 12.44 15.46
N THR A 247 14.75 13.47 14.66
CA THR A 247 16.08 14.14 14.67
C THR A 247 16.05 15.58 15.16
N GLY A 248 14.89 16.23 15.17
CA GLY A 248 14.75 17.67 15.41
C GLY A 248 15.20 18.55 14.25
N GLN A 249 15.41 18.02 13.04
CA GLN A 249 15.83 18.83 11.89
C GLN A 249 14.69 19.76 11.42
N GLU A 250 14.80 21.06 11.71
CA GLU A 250 13.79 22.08 11.35
C GLU A 250 13.59 22.24 9.83
N GLN A 251 14.64 22.04 9.04
CA GLN A 251 14.52 22.10 7.57
C GLN A 251 13.53 21.06 7.04
N ALA A 252 13.54 19.84 7.58
CA ALA A 252 12.61 18.80 7.17
C ALA A 252 11.15 19.14 7.51
N LEU A 253 10.89 19.78 8.65
CA LEU A 253 9.56 20.31 8.96
C LEU A 253 9.14 21.38 7.94
N GLY A 254 10.04 22.31 7.61
CA GLY A 254 9.78 23.35 6.62
C GLY A 254 9.50 22.80 5.22
N ASP A 255 10.24 21.77 4.80
CA ASP A 255 10.02 21.08 3.52
C ASP A 255 8.67 20.37 3.51
N ALA A 256 8.36 19.60 4.56
CA ALA A 256 7.09 18.89 4.66
C ALA A 256 5.88 19.82 4.58
N LEU A 257 5.86 20.90 5.37
CA LEU A 257 4.75 21.85 5.38
C LEU A 257 4.58 22.55 4.02
N ARG A 258 5.70 22.86 3.34
CA ARG A 258 5.68 23.42 1.98
C ARG A 258 5.08 22.44 0.96
N TRP A 259 5.52 21.18 0.98
CA TRP A 259 5.02 20.14 0.08
C TRP A 259 3.54 19.83 0.33
N MET A 260 3.13 19.73 1.61
CA MET A 260 1.72 19.56 1.98
C MET A 260 0.85 20.71 1.47
N ALA A 261 1.29 21.96 1.66
CA ALA A 261 0.56 23.13 1.17
C ALA A 261 0.39 23.09 -0.35
N TRP A 262 1.46 22.80 -1.09
CA TRP A 262 1.39 22.65 -2.55
C TRP A 262 0.40 21.55 -2.98
N GLY A 263 0.46 20.38 -2.33
CA GLY A 263 -0.42 19.25 -2.62
C GLY A 263 -1.89 19.58 -2.37
N ARG A 264 -2.19 20.31 -1.28
CA ARG A 264 -3.55 20.80 -1.01
C ARG A 264 -4.00 21.83 -2.04
N ASP A 265 -3.18 22.83 -2.34
CA ASP A 265 -3.58 23.90 -3.25
C ASP A 265 -3.77 23.41 -4.70
N THR A 266 -3.01 22.38 -5.10
CA THR A 266 -2.99 21.89 -6.48
C THR A 266 -3.88 20.67 -6.72
N LEU A 267 -3.89 19.71 -5.79
CA LEU A 267 -4.45 18.37 -6.01
C LEU A 267 -5.68 18.06 -5.15
N LEU A 268 -6.02 18.88 -4.14
CA LEU A 268 -7.25 18.69 -3.37
C LEU A 268 -8.48 19.07 -4.22
N ALA A 269 -9.32 18.08 -4.51
CA ALA A 269 -10.52 18.25 -5.28
C ALA A 269 -11.65 18.89 -4.45
N PRO A 270 -12.66 19.51 -5.11
CA PRO A 270 -13.81 20.12 -4.42
C PRO A 270 -14.65 19.16 -3.56
N ASN A 271 -14.54 17.84 -3.76
CA ASN A 271 -15.21 16.83 -2.94
C ASN A 271 -14.43 16.44 -1.67
N GLY A 272 -13.26 17.04 -1.43
CA GLY A 272 -12.42 16.79 -0.27
C GLY A 272 -11.45 15.62 -0.41
N LEU A 273 -11.33 15.02 -1.61
CA LEU A 273 -10.34 13.97 -1.91
C LEU A 273 -9.23 14.53 -2.79
N PHE A 274 -8.07 13.90 -2.77
CA PHE A 274 -6.96 14.23 -3.66
C PHE A 274 -7.11 13.55 -5.03
N TRP A 275 -6.86 14.33 -6.07
CA TRP A 275 -6.63 13.86 -7.43
C TRP A 275 -5.27 13.15 -7.54
N ASP A 276 -5.01 12.50 -8.68
CA ASP A 276 -3.81 11.68 -8.83
C ASP A 276 -2.57 12.55 -9.07
N ASN A 277 -2.58 13.35 -10.15
CA ASN A 277 -1.42 14.14 -10.53
C ASN A 277 -1.75 15.34 -11.41
N ILE A 278 -0.74 16.19 -11.63
CA ILE A 278 -0.77 17.34 -12.53
C ILE A 278 0.42 17.32 -13.49
N LYS A 279 0.15 17.57 -14.77
CA LYS A 279 1.15 17.70 -15.83
C LYS A 279 1.79 19.10 -15.84
N PRO A 280 2.92 19.31 -16.54
CA PRO A 280 3.53 20.64 -16.65
C PRO A 280 2.58 21.73 -17.18
N ASP A 281 1.71 21.36 -18.12
CA ASP A 281 0.73 22.26 -18.75
C ASP A 281 -0.53 22.54 -17.89
N GLY A 282 -0.62 21.94 -16.70
CA GLY A 282 -1.73 22.12 -15.77
C GLY A 282 -2.89 21.15 -15.94
N ASN A 283 -2.81 20.19 -16.87
CA ASN A 283 -3.80 19.12 -16.95
C ASN A 283 -3.72 18.21 -15.72
N ILE A 284 -4.87 17.98 -15.07
CA ILE A 284 -4.97 17.14 -13.86
C ILE A 284 -5.64 15.81 -14.21
N ASP A 285 -5.00 14.69 -13.84
CA ASP A 285 -5.70 13.40 -13.75
C ASP A 285 -6.53 13.37 -12.48
N ARG A 286 -7.84 13.29 -12.65
CA ARG A 286 -8.82 13.40 -11.56
C ARG A 286 -9.19 12.07 -10.92
N THR A 287 -8.46 11.01 -11.22
CA THR A 287 -8.69 9.70 -10.62
C THR A 287 -8.50 9.77 -9.11
N HIS A 288 -9.40 9.14 -8.37
CA HIS A 288 -9.31 9.01 -6.93
C HIS A 288 -8.85 7.60 -6.59
N TRP A 289 -7.64 7.51 -6.04
CA TRP A 289 -7.07 6.28 -5.52
C TRP A 289 -7.03 6.30 -4.00
N THR A 290 -7.24 5.16 -3.36
CA THR A 290 -7.32 5.09 -1.89
C THR A 290 -6.02 5.44 -1.18
N TYR A 291 -4.87 5.03 -1.70
CA TYR A 291 -3.56 5.40 -1.15
C TYR A 291 -3.26 6.90 -1.25
N ASN A 292 -3.71 7.57 -2.33
CA ASN A 292 -3.70 9.03 -2.48
C ASN A 292 -4.64 9.74 -1.50
N GLN A 293 -5.39 9.02 -0.67
CA GLN A 293 -6.15 9.60 0.45
C GLN A 293 -5.57 9.17 1.79
N GLY A 294 -5.09 7.93 1.86
CA GLY A 294 -4.42 7.36 3.03
C GLY A 294 -3.21 8.17 3.46
N VAL A 295 -2.24 8.37 2.56
CA VAL A 295 -1.02 9.05 2.98
C VAL A 295 -1.27 10.51 3.35
N PRO A 296 -1.99 11.33 2.57
CA PRO A 296 -2.34 12.68 3.01
C PRO A 296 -3.03 12.73 4.38
N LEU A 297 -3.91 11.76 4.68
CA LEU A 297 -4.53 11.63 6.00
C LEU A 297 -3.49 11.45 7.10
N GLY A 298 -2.57 10.50 6.95
CA GLY A 298 -1.51 10.28 7.93
C GLY A 298 -0.53 11.45 8.03
N THR A 299 -0.23 12.12 6.93
CA THR A 299 0.65 13.30 6.91
C THR A 299 0.02 14.47 7.68
N GLU A 300 -1.28 14.72 7.50
CA GLU A 300 -2.02 15.75 8.27
C GLU A 300 -2.12 15.39 9.77
N VAL A 301 -2.34 14.12 10.09
CA VAL A 301 -2.32 13.64 11.49
C VAL A 301 -0.95 13.88 12.14
N LEU A 302 0.13 13.52 11.44
CA LEU A 302 1.49 13.70 11.94
C LEU A 302 1.86 15.17 12.08
N ALA A 303 1.48 16.01 11.12
CA ALA A 303 1.69 17.46 11.21
C ALA A 303 0.95 18.05 12.42
N TYR A 304 -0.27 17.59 12.71
CA TYR A 304 -0.99 18.00 13.92
C TYR A 304 -0.27 17.56 15.20
N GLU A 305 0.26 16.34 15.28
CA GLU A 305 1.02 15.88 16.44
C GLU A 305 2.28 16.70 16.70
N ILE A 306 3.01 17.05 15.63
CA ILE A 306 4.27 17.80 15.72
C ILE A 306 4.01 19.27 16.06
N THR A 307 3.05 19.91 15.39
CA THR A 307 2.85 21.37 15.46
C THR A 307 1.80 21.79 16.49
N GLY A 308 0.85 20.92 16.82
CA GLY A 308 -0.35 21.25 17.59
C GLY A 308 -1.37 22.13 16.86
N GLU A 309 -1.17 22.43 15.57
CA GLU A 309 -2.05 23.32 14.83
C GLU A 309 -3.38 22.67 14.46
N LYS A 310 -4.49 23.30 14.87
CA LYS A 310 -5.84 22.75 14.70
C LYS A 310 -6.26 22.59 13.24
N THR A 311 -5.64 23.31 12.31
CA THR A 311 -5.92 23.22 10.87
C THR A 311 -5.63 21.81 10.36
N HIS A 312 -4.46 21.25 10.69
CA HIS A 312 -4.08 19.89 10.30
C HIS A 312 -5.06 18.84 10.84
N ARG A 313 -5.48 18.99 12.10
CA ARG A 313 -6.52 18.14 12.70
C ARG A 313 -7.85 18.22 11.95
N GLN A 314 -8.26 19.42 11.56
CA GLN A 314 -9.52 19.60 10.84
C GLN A 314 -9.44 19.01 9.42
N ASN A 315 -8.33 19.28 8.71
CA ASN A 315 -8.05 18.70 7.40
C ASN A 315 -8.13 17.16 7.41
N ALA A 316 -7.52 16.52 8.41
CA ALA A 316 -7.56 15.07 8.56
C ALA A 316 -8.99 14.54 8.81
N LEU A 317 -9.77 15.22 9.65
CA LEU A 317 -11.17 14.84 9.93
C LEU A 317 -12.06 15.01 8.70
N ASP A 318 -11.90 16.11 7.95
CA ASP A 318 -12.66 16.36 6.73
C ASP A 318 -12.32 15.30 5.65
N LEU A 319 -11.06 14.90 5.56
CA LEU A 319 -10.61 13.86 4.64
C LEU A 319 -11.17 12.47 5.02
N VAL A 320 -11.21 12.12 6.31
CA VAL A 320 -11.89 10.89 6.78
C VAL A 320 -13.36 10.89 6.34
N GLU A 321 -14.06 12.01 6.53
CA GLU A 321 -15.47 12.13 6.15
C GLU A 321 -15.65 11.97 4.63
N ALA A 322 -14.78 12.58 3.83
CA ALA A 322 -14.77 12.43 2.37
C ALA A 322 -14.47 10.99 1.93
N ILE A 323 -13.49 10.32 2.54
CA ILE A 323 -13.13 8.92 2.27
C ILE A 323 -14.35 8.02 2.51
N ILE A 324 -15.00 8.16 3.66
CA ILE A 324 -16.16 7.33 4.02
C ILE A 324 -17.33 7.58 3.07
N ALA A 325 -17.59 8.84 2.72
CA ALA A 325 -18.67 9.20 1.81
C ALA A 325 -18.46 8.67 0.38
N PHE A 326 -17.22 8.71 -0.12
CA PHE A 326 -16.91 8.32 -1.50
C PHE A 326 -16.70 6.81 -1.64
N TYR A 327 -15.85 6.21 -0.82
CA TYR A 327 -15.46 4.80 -0.95
C TYR A 327 -16.44 3.83 -0.29
N LYS A 328 -17.31 4.33 0.59
CA LYS A 328 -18.34 3.54 1.28
C LYS A 328 -17.78 2.24 1.88
N PRO A 329 -16.85 2.32 2.84
CA PRO A 329 -16.05 1.17 3.31
C PRO A 329 -16.86 0.00 3.89
N PHE A 330 -18.13 0.22 4.23
CA PHE A 330 -19.04 -0.76 4.81
C PHE A 330 -20.01 -1.39 3.79
N GLU A 331 -19.98 -0.97 2.52
CA GLU A 331 -20.76 -1.56 1.43
C GLU A 331 -19.92 -2.67 0.77
N GLU A 332 -20.34 -3.94 0.93
CA GLU A 332 -19.71 -5.08 0.26
C GLU A 332 -19.87 -4.98 -1.26
N GLY A 333 -18.76 -5.10 -2.00
CA GLY A 333 -18.74 -4.84 -3.45
C GLY A 333 -18.91 -3.36 -3.80
N GLY A 334 -18.76 -2.47 -2.82
CA GLY A 334 -18.79 -1.02 -3.01
C GLY A 334 -17.47 -0.46 -3.56
N PRO A 335 -17.37 0.88 -3.74
CA PRO A 335 -16.23 1.50 -4.40
C PRO A 335 -14.87 1.27 -3.72
N LEU A 336 -14.83 0.99 -2.41
CA LEU A 336 -13.58 0.58 -1.74
C LEU A 336 -13.07 -0.77 -2.28
N ASP A 337 -13.96 -1.74 -2.52
CA ASP A 337 -13.60 -3.09 -2.93
C ASP A 337 -13.13 -3.17 -4.40
N ASP A 338 -13.46 -2.15 -5.21
CA ASP A 338 -13.00 -1.99 -6.59
C ASP A 338 -11.55 -1.46 -6.69
N GLN A 339 -11.00 -0.97 -5.59
CA GLN A 339 -9.64 -0.42 -5.52
C GLN A 339 -8.59 -1.55 -5.42
N PRO A 340 -7.36 -1.32 -5.88
CA PRO A 340 -6.26 -2.27 -5.69
C PRO A 340 -6.02 -2.59 -4.21
N ILE A 341 -5.74 -3.86 -3.90
CA ILE A 341 -5.67 -4.34 -2.51
C ILE A 341 -4.55 -3.62 -1.74
N GLN A 342 -3.39 -3.45 -2.38
CA GLN A 342 -2.24 -2.73 -1.88
C GLN A 342 -2.54 -1.25 -1.59
N PHE A 343 -3.37 -0.60 -2.41
CA PHE A 343 -3.75 0.80 -2.15
C PHE A 343 -4.65 0.91 -0.93
N ASN A 344 -5.57 -0.06 -0.77
CA ASN A 344 -6.42 -0.13 0.41
C ASN A 344 -5.62 -0.43 1.68
N ALA A 345 -4.59 -1.27 1.62
CA ALA A 345 -3.70 -1.51 2.76
C ALA A 345 -2.99 -0.23 3.22
N ILE A 346 -2.49 0.60 2.29
CA ILE A 346 -1.90 1.92 2.61
C ILE A 346 -2.92 2.85 3.27
N LEU A 347 -4.15 2.90 2.74
CA LEU A 347 -5.25 3.65 3.37
C LEU A 347 -5.54 3.16 4.79
N MET A 348 -5.54 1.85 5.01
CA MET A 348 -5.85 1.21 6.28
C MET A 348 -4.82 1.52 7.37
N SER A 349 -3.54 1.43 7.03
CA SER A 349 -2.44 1.83 7.91
C SER A 349 -2.67 3.26 8.43
N ASN A 350 -2.94 4.19 7.51
CA ASN A 350 -3.15 5.60 7.83
C ASN A 350 -4.47 5.89 8.57
N LEU A 351 -5.52 5.08 8.35
CA LEU A 351 -6.77 5.18 9.12
C LEU A 351 -6.60 4.70 10.57
N LEU A 352 -5.81 3.64 10.81
CA LEU A 352 -5.47 3.19 12.16
C LEU A 352 -4.64 4.24 12.90
N TYR A 353 -3.64 4.81 12.22
CA TYR A 353 -2.85 5.91 12.76
C TYR A 353 -3.72 7.14 13.07
N ALA A 354 -4.61 7.52 12.15
CA ALA A 354 -5.57 8.60 12.41
C ALA A 354 -6.46 8.30 13.62
N GLU A 355 -6.92 7.06 13.82
CA GLU A 355 -7.72 6.70 14.99
C GLU A 355 -6.91 6.77 16.31
N SER A 356 -5.61 6.45 16.28
CA SER A 356 -4.79 6.51 17.49
C SER A 356 -4.61 7.94 18.01
N VAL A 357 -4.61 8.93 17.12
CA VAL A 357 -4.41 10.36 17.46
C VAL A 357 -5.73 11.12 17.57
N LEU A 358 -6.64 10.94 16.62
CA LEU A 358 -7.88 11.72 16.49
C LEU A 358 -9.06 11.08 17.24
N GLY A 359 -8.91 9.83 17.68
CA GLY A 359 -9.95 9.03 18.32
C GLY A 359 -10.97 8.45 17.33
N GLY A 360 -12.05 7.89 17.87
CA GLY A 360 -13.01 7.05 17.12
C GLY A 360 -13.76 7.72 15.96
N ARG A 361 -13.58 9.03 15.72
CA ARG A 361 -14.10 9.70 14.51
C ARG A 361 -13.45 9.19 13.23
N ALA A 362 -12.20 8.74 13.31
CA ALA A 362 -11.49 8.16 12.16
C ALA A 362 -12.12 6.83 11.69
N GLN A 363 -12.79 6.10 12.61
CA GLN A 363 -13.38 4.78 12.36
C GLN A 363 -12.42 3.73 11.78
N GLY A 364 -11.11 3.94 11.90
CA GLY A 364 -10.09 3.14 11.23
C GLY A 364 -10.24 1.65 11.53
N LYS A 365 -10.31 1.25 12.80
CA LYS A 365 -10.42 -0.19 13.14
C LYS A 365 -11.66 -0.84 12.54
N LYS A 366 -12.80 -0.15 12.55
CA LYS A 366 -14.04 -0.68 11.96
C LYS A 366 -13.92 -0.89 10.45
N ILE A 367 -13.27 0.04 9.76
CA ILE A 367 -13.07 -0.03 8.31
C ILE A 367 -12.11 -1.18 7.96
N VAL A 368 -10.98 -1.26 8.68
CA VAL A 368 -9.97 -2.31 8.51
C VAL A 368 -10.58 -3.69 8.73
N ASP A 369 -11.33 -3.88 9.82
CA ASP A 369 -11.94 -5.18 10.15
C ASP A 369 -12.96 -5.61 9.09
N ALA A 370 -13.81 -4.68 8.65
CA ALA A 370 -14.81 -4.95 7.65
C ALA A 370 -14.17 -5.37 6.31
N TYR A 371 -13.08 -4.72 5.91
CA TYR A 371 -12.38 -5.05 4.67
C TYR A 371 -11.56 -6.34 4.76
N ALA A 372 -10.82 -6.54 5.84
CA ALA A 372 -10.05 -7.75 6.09
C ALA A 372 -10.94 -9.00 6.11
N GLU A 373 -12.16 -8.90 6.67
CA GLU A 373 -13.13 -9.99 6.61
C GLU A 373 -13.58 -10.27 5.16
N ARG A 374 -13.90 -9.23 4.37
CA ARG A 374 -14.28 -9.40 2.96
C ARG A 374 -13.17 -10.02 2.12
N LEU A 375 -11.92 -9.58 2.31
CA LEU A 375 -10.77 -10.18 1.65
C LEU A 375 -10.64 -11.66 2.00
N TRP A 376 -10.69 -11.99 3.29
CA TRP A 376 -10.58 -13.38 3.75
C TRP A 376 -11.71 -14.28 3.23
N ALA A 377 -12.93 -13.75 3.15
CA ALA A 377 -14.10 -14.50 2.73
C ALA A 377 -14.20 -14.68 1.21
N HIS A 378 -13.75 -13.69 0.43
CA HIS A 378 -14.10 -13.59 -1.00
C HIS A 378 -12.92 -13.45 -1.96
N ARG A 379 -11.72 -13.15 -1.47
CA ARG A 379 -10.55 -12.84 -2.31
C ARG A 379 -9.36 -13.78 -2.11
N ARG A 380 -9.51 -14.89 -1.37
CA ARG A 380 -8.47 -15.92 -1.25
C ARG A 380 -8.92 -17.28 -1.80
N ASP A 381 -7.95 -18.04 -2.29
CA ASP A 381 -8.08 -19.47 -2.47
C ASP A 381 -7.97 -20.16 -1.08
N PRO A 382 -8.93 -21.01 -0.69
CA PRO A 382 -8.93 -21.59 0.65
C PRO A 382 -7.88 -22.69 0.88
N GLU A 383 -7.32 -23.28 -0.17
CA GLU A 383 -6.31 -24.32 -0.10
C GLU A 383 -4.90 -23.72 -0.02
N THR A 384 -4.66 -22.65 -0.79
CA THR A 384 -3.33 -22.03 -0.90
C THR A 384 -3.17 -20.74 -0.09
N ASN A 385 -4.27 -20.08 0.28
CA ASN A 385 -4.33 -18.71 0.81
C ASN A 385 -3.73 -17.64 -0.12
N LEU A 386 -3.58 -17.95 -1.40
CA LEU A 386 -3.26 -16.97 -2.43
C LEU A 386 -4.46 -16.10 -2.76
N VAL A 387 -4.21 -14.82 -3.07
CA VAL A 387 -5.25 -13.95 -3.60
C VAL A 387 -5.76 -14.46 -4.94
N ILE A 388 -7.09 -14.53 -5.09
CA ILE A 388 -7.76 -14.84 -6.35
C ILE A 388 -8.26 -13.56 -7.03
N LYS A 389 -8.39 -13.63 -8.36
CA LYS A 389 -8.76 -12.48 -9.20
C LYS A 389 -7.80 -11.31 -8.91
N SER A 390 -6.50 -11.59 -9.03
CA SER A 390 -5.47 -10.58 -8.92
C SER A 390 -5.69 -9.54 -10.02
N ARG A 391 -5.63 -8.25 -9.67
CA ARG A 391 -5.96 -7.17 -10.61
C ARG A 391 -4.82 -6.93 -11.60
N GLU A 392 -3.58 -7.11 -11.15
CA GLU A 392 -2.37 -6.80 -11.90
C GLU A 392 -1.95 -7.91 -12.88
N THR A 393 -2.64 -9.06 -12.87
CA THR A 393 -2.34 -10.18 -13.78
C THR A 393 -3.60 -10.96 -14.16
N ASP A 394 -3.68 -11.34 -15.44
CA ASP A 394 -4.73 -12.25 -15.94
C ASP A 394 -4.46 -13.72 -15.54
N ILE A 395 -3.23 -14.04 -15.15
CA ILE A 395 -2.78 -15.40 -14.82
C ILE A 395 -2.22 -15.39 -13.39
N GLY A 396 -2.81 -16.21 -12.53
CA GLY A 396 -2.32 -16.43 -11.17
C GLY A 396 -2.51 -15.23 -10.24
N THR A 397 -1.51 -14.98 -9.41
CA THR A 397 -1.53 -13.97 -8.34
C THR A 397 -0.29 -13.08 -8.46
N HIS A 398 -0.49 -11.77 -8.50
CA HIS A 398 0.58 -10.78 -8.46
C HIS A 398 1.05 -10.52 -7.03
N LEU A 399 2.35 -10.25 -6.85
CA LEU A 399 2.94 -10.02 -5.54
C LEU A 399 2.32 -8.81 -4.83
N LEU A 400 2.01 -7.73 -5.55
CA LEU A 400 1.29 -6.57 -4.99
C LEU A 400 -0.02 -6.95 -4.30
N ASP A 401 -0.83 -7.82 -4.91
CA ASP A 401 -2.10 -8.23 -4.34
C ASP A 401 -1.91 -9.12 -3.12
N GLN A 402 -0.95 -10.06 -3.16
CA GLN A 402 -0.65 -10.91 -2.00
C GLN A 402 -0.03 -10.12 -0.84
N GLY A 403 0.85 -9.16 -1.14
CA GLY A 403 1.44 -8.23 -0.17
C GLY A 403 0.36 -7.38 0.47
N GLY A 404 -0.49 -6.72 -0.34
CA GLY A 404 -1.62 -5.94 0.16
C GLY A 404 -2.60 -6.77 1.00
N PHE A 405 -2.87 -8.02 0.63
CA PHE A 405 -3.70 -8.95 1.41
C PHE A 405 -3.06 -9.28 2.75
N THR A 406 -1.76 -9.57 2.77
CA THR A 406 -0.99 -9.84 3.99
C THR A 406 -1.03 -8.64 4.93
N ARG A 407 -0.78 -7.43 4.39
CA ARG A 407 -0.87 -6.16 5.12
C ARG A 407 -2.26 -5.93 5.72
N ALA A 408 -3.32 -6.05 4.92
CA ALA A 408 -4.68 -5.82 5.40
C ALA A 408 -5.07 -6.73 6.58
N LEU A 409 -4.66 -8.00 6.55
CA LEU A 409 -4.88 -8.93 7.67
C LEU A 409 -4.00 -8.60 8.89
N ALA A 410 -2.74 -8.23 8.67
CA ALA A 410 -1.83 -7.81 9.73
C ALA A 410 -2.34 -6.56 10.44
N LEU A 411 -2.79 -5.56 9.69
CA LEU A 411 -3.39 -4.32 10.21
C LEU A 411 -4.67 -4.59 11.00
N ALA A 412 -5.52 -5.53 10.57
CA ALA A 412 -6.71 -5.93 11.32
C ALA A 412 -6.36 -6.55 12.69
N ALA A 413 -5.30 -7.37 12.72
CA ALA A 413 -4.77 -8.01 13.92
C ALA A 413 -3.86 -7.09 14.76
N MET A 414 -3.53 -5.90 14.27
CA MET A 414 -2.53 -5.01 14.87
C MET A 414 -2.99 -4.49 16.24
N PRO A 415 -2.20 -4.68 17.31
CA PRO A 415 -2.50 -4.14 18.62
C PRO A 415 -2.59 -2.60 18.61
N ARG A 416 -3.64 -2.04 19.22
CA ARG A 416 -3.88 -0.59 19.28
C ARG A 416 -2.69 0.28 19.71
N PRO A 417 -1.86 -0.12 20.71
CA PRO A 417 -0.69 0.68 21.09
C PRO A 417 0.33 0.89 19.96
N LEU A 418 0.33 0.04 18.94
CA LEU A 418 1.27 0.13 17.82
C LEU A 418 0.79 1.02 16.68
N TRP A 419 -0.51 1.39 16.63
CA TRP A 419 -1.07 2.15 15.50
C TRP A 419 -0.42 3.51 15.26
N GLN A 420 0.12 4.14 16.31
CA GLN A 420 0.83 5.43 16.21
C GLN A 420 2.18 5.35 15.47
N HIS A 421 2.69 4.13 15.26
CA HIS A 421 3.98 3.87 14.61
C HIS A 421 3.85 3.55 13.12
N LEU A 422 2.61 3.38 12.62
CA LEU A 422 2.33 2.98 11.24
C LEU A 422 2.54 4.13 10.25
N SER A 423 2.92 3.76 9.02
CA SER A 423 3.20 4.65 7.88
C SER A 423 2.21 4.53 6.73
#